data_AF-A0A369RX10-F1
#
_entry.id   AF-A0A369RX10-F1
#
_cell.length_a   1.000
_cell.length_b   1.000
_cell.length_c   1.000
_cell.angle_alpha   90.00
_cell.angle_beta   90.00
_cell.angle_gamma   90.00
#
_symmetry.space_group_name_H-M   'P 1'
#
loop_
_entity.id
_entity.type
_entity.pdbx_description
1 polymer ?
#
loop_
_entity_poly.entity_id
_entity_poly.type
_entity_poly.pdbx_seq_one_letter_code
_entity_poly.pdbx_strand_id
1 'polypeptide(L)'
;MILRCHFIASSQIHTCPDNWLMHQDNLRTDCFKLFNGSHLEWNEANNSCITENGTLLLLLDSSMAQIVQRLYKNYGSLAWIGMQATQGDSGKYYEYKWINGQKFDLASPGWSRLPELAKGAQKCVSLFLSHWQLLTESCDSKLNYLCHRASITTLPYATSTQGPNTAAITTDSTEVNGAAGLSLYTLLSIGLALFTMGLLGIH
;
A
#
# COMPACT_ATOMS: atom_id res chain seq x y z
N MET A 1 26.14 -15.26 -41.98
CA MET A 1 25.82 -16.01 -40.75
C MET A 1 24.71 -15.24 -40.03
N ILE A 2 23.47 -15.76 -40.03
CA ILE A 2 22.31 -15.02 -39.51
C ILE A 2 22.11 -15.41 -38.04
N LEU A 3 22.25 -14.47 -37.11
CA LEU A 3 21.83 -14.68 -35.73
C LEU A 3 20.29 -14.67 -35.68
N ARG A 4 19.69 -15.83 -35.35
CA ARG A 4 18.30 -15.87 -34.90
C ARG A 4 18.25 -15.37 -33.46
N CYS A 5 17.82 -14.12 -33.28
CA CYS A 5 17.39 -13.66 -31.96
C CYS A 5 16.13 -14.42 -31.55
N HIS A 6 16.28 -15.43 -30.68
CA HIS A 6 15.14 -16.03 -29.99
C HIS A 6 14.58 -15.00 -29.01
N PHE A 7 13.54 -14.29 -29.42
CA PHE A 7 12.70 -13.51 -28.51
C PHE A 7 11.99 -14.49 -27.57
N ILE A 8 12.61 -14.77 -26.42
CA ILE A 8 11.91 -15.34 -25.28
C ILE A 8 10.99 -14.24 -24.76
N ALA A 9 9.76 -14.19 -25.29
CA ALA A 9 8.68 -13.43 -24.71
C ALA A 9 8.36 -14.06 -23.34
N SER A 10 9.01 -13.56 -22.30
CA SER A 10 8.71 -13.92 -20.91
C SER A 10 7.33 -13.36 -20.57
N SER A 11 6.30 -14.15 -20.88
CA SER A 11 4.99 -13.99 -20.25
C SER A 11 5.20 -14.06 -18.75
N GLN A 12 4.93 -12.96 -18.06
CA GLN A 12 4.82 -12.96 -16.61
C GLN A 12 3.54 -13.74 -16.29
N ILE A 13 3.69 -15.06 -16.11
CA ILE A 13 2.58 -15.90 -15.70
C ILE A 13 2.30 -15.53 -14.24
N HIS A 14 1.24 -14.75 -14.02
CA HIS A 14 0.78 -14.35 -12.69
C HIS A 14 0.14 -15.56 -11.99
N THR A 15 1.00 -16.48 -11.54
CA THR A 15 0.66 -17.70 -10.79
C THR A 15 1.37 -17.72 -9.46
N CYS A 16 0.73 -18.33 -8.48
CA CYS A 16 1.31 -18.58 -7.17
C CYS A 16 2.37 -19.70 -7.23
N PRO A 17 3.38 -19.69 -6.34
CA PRO A 17 4.34 -20.80 -6.24
C PRO A 17 3.67 -22.09 -5.74
N ASP A 18 4.39 -23.21 -5.86
CA ASP A 18 3.92 -24.50 -5.36
C ASP A 18 3.53 -24.45 -3.88
N ASN A 19 2.41 -25.11 -3.56
CA ASN A 19 1.82 -25.17 -2.21
C ASN A 19 1.27 -23.83 -1.66
N TRP A 20 1.05 -22.82 -2.52
CA TRP A 20 0.23 -21.65 -2.20
C TRP A 20 -1.19 -21.80 -2.76
N LEU A 21 -2.20 -21.38 -2.01
CA LEU A 21 -3.58 -21.30 -2.48
C LEU A 21 -3.78 -20.00 -3.28
N MET A 22 -4.15 -20.13 -4.55
CA MET A 22 -4.37 -19.00 -5.45
C MET A 22 -5.83 -18.52 -5.42
N HIS A 23 -6.02 -17.21 -5.38
CA HIS A 23 -7.23 -16.54 -5.85
C HIS A 23 -6.84 -15.56 -6.96
N GLN A 24 -7.63 -15.49 -8.03
CA GLN A 24 -7.38 -14.60 -9.15
C GLN A 24 -8.70 -13.99 -9.62
N ASP A 25 -8.71 -12.66 -9.75
CA ASP A 25 -9.73 -11.91 -10.48
C ASP A 25 -9.13 -11.37 -11.79
N ASN A 26 -9.90 -10.56 -12.52
CA ASN A 26 -9.52 -10.05 -13.85
C ASN A 26 -8.26 -9.14 -13.84
N LEU A 27 -7.82 -8.63 -12.69
CA LEU A 27 -6.75 -7.64 -12.53
C LEU A 27 -5.74 -8.00 -11.44
N ARG A 28 -6.10 -8.86 -10.48
CA ARG A 28 -5.29 -9.18 -9.29
C ARG A 28 -5.17 -10.69 -9.08
N THR A 29 -3.97 -11.12 -8.74
CA THR A 29 -3.68 -12.48 -8.27
C THR A 29 -3.19 -12.40 -6.83
N ASP A 30 -3.93 -13.01 -5.91
CA ASP A 30 -3.56 -13.16 -4.51
C ASP A 30 -3.17 -14.61 -4.21
N CYS A 31 -2.09 -14.80 -3.46
CA CYS A 31 -1.66 -16.10 -3.00
C CYS A 31 -1.63 -16.14 -1.47
N PHE A 32 -2.13 -17.22 -0.91
CA PHE A 32 -2.20 -17.46 0.53
C PHE A 32 -1.48 -18.75 0.91
N LYS A 33 -0.68 -18.73 1.98
CA LYS A 33 -0.01 -19.92 2.51
C LYS A 33 -0.05 -19.93 4.04
N LEU A 34 -0.61 -21.00 4.59
CA LEU A 34 -0.66 -21.24 6.03
C LEU A 34 0.52 -22.14 6.41
N PHE A 35 1.44 -21.61 7.20
CA PHE A 35 2.57 -22.36 7.75
C PHE A 35 2.13 -23.08 9.03
N ASN A 36 1.41 -24.19 8.84
CA ASN A 36 0.87 -25.01 9.92
C ASN A 36 1.97 -25.93 10.50
N GLY A 37 2.17 -25.91 11.82
CA GLY A 37 3.25 -26.62 12.51
C GLY A 37 4.57 -25.84 12.63
N SER A 38 4.70 -24.69 11.97
CA SER A 38 5.84 -23.77 12.13
C SER A 38 5.51 -22.68 13.15
N HIS A 39 5.78 -22.97 14.43
CA HIS A 39 5.43 -22.10 15.54
C HIS A 39 6.48 -20.99 15.73
N LEU A 40 6.14 -19.77 15.30
CA LEU A 40 7.02 -18.60 15.31
C LEU A 40 6.39 -17.43 16.10
N GLU A 41 7.25 -16.57 16.66
CA GLU A 41 6.86 -15.26 17.19
C GLU A 41 6.40 -14.36 16.04
N TRP A 42 5.59 -13.34 16.32
CA TRP A 42 4.95 -12.55 15.25
C TRP A 42 5.97 -11.88 14.32
N ASN A 43 7.09 -11.38 14.87
CA ASN A 43 8.16 -10.76 14.06
C ASN A 43 8.92 -11.81 13.23
N GLU A 44 9.20 -12.99 13.79
CA GLU A 44 9.81 -14.12 13.08
C GLU A 44 8.93 -14.57 11.91
N ALA A 45 7.62 -14.69 12.16
CA ALA A 45 6.62 -15.05 11.16
C ALA A 45 6.52 -14.03 10.01
N ASN A 46 6.54 -12.72 10.32
CA ASN A 46 6.56 -11.69 9.29
C ASN A 46 7.84 -11.72 8.45
N ASN A 47 9.00 -11.91 9.07
CA ASN A 47 10.27 -12.06 8.37
C ASN A 47 10.30 -13.31 7.48
N SER A 48 9.66 -14.41 7.91
CA SER A 48 9.47 -15.60 7.08
C SER A 48 8.58 -15.31 5.86
N CYS A 49 7.46 -14.60 6.02
CA CYS A 49 6.64 -14.18 4.88
C CYS A 49 7.38 -13.25 3.91
N ILE A 50 8.26 -12.37 4.40
CA ILE A 50 9.10 -11.48 3.57
C ILE A 50 10.15 -12.29 2.78
N THR A 51 10.74 -13.31 3.39
CA THR A 51 11.65 -14.27 2.70
C THR A 51 10.91 -15.04 1.62
N GLU A 52 9.61 -15.23 1.79
CA GLU A 52 8.66 -15.83 0.84
C GLU A 52 7.96 -14.78 -0.05
N ASN A 53 8.65 -13.66 -0.37
CA ASN A 53 8.20 -12.59 -1.27
C ASN A 53 6.75 -12.10 -1.01
N GLY A 54 6.35 -12.05 0.26
CA GLY A 54 5.04 -11.62 0.71
C GLY A 54 5.11 -10.96 2.08
N THR A 55 4.01 -10.99 2.82
CA THR A 55 3.89 -10.41 4.16
C THR A 55 2.93 -11.26 5.00
N LEU A 56 2.81 -11.02 6.32
CA LEU A 56 1.69 -11.58 7.08
C LEU A 56 0.35 -11.08 6.53
N LEU A 57 -0.66 -11.95 6.53
CA LEU A 57 -1.97 -11.71 5.93
C LEU A 57 -2.60 -10.35 6.32
N LEU A 58 -2.90 -9.55 5.31
CA LEU A 58 -3.68 -8.32 5.41
C LEU A 58 -5.15 -8.60 5.08
N LEU A 59 -6.09 -8.13 5.91
CA LEU A 59 -7.54 -8.30 5.69
C LEU A 59 -8.21 -6.93 5.56
N LEU A 60 -7.86 -6.25 4.46
CA LEU A 60 -8.18 -4.84 4.21
C LEU A 60 -9.60 -4.62 3.68
N ASP A 61 -10.20 -5.66 3.09
CA ASP A 61 -11.52 -5.60 2.45
C ASP A 61 -12.32 -6.89 2.70
N SER A 62 -13.64 -6.81 2.48
CA SER A 62 -14.57 -7.91 2.75
C SER A 62 -14.51 -9.05 1.72
N SER A 63 -13.97 -8.83 0.53
CA SER A 63 -13.74 -9.89 -0.46
C SER A 63 -12.57 -10.75 -0.01
N MET A 64 -11.43 -10.13 0.35
CA MET A 64 -10.26 -10.78 0.94
C MET A 64 -10.63 -11.60 2.17
N ALA A 65 -11.46 -11.03 3.06
CA ALA A 65 -12.02 -11.75 4.21
C ALA A 65 -12.79 -13.02 3.79
N GLN A 66 -13.75 -12.91 2.87
CA GLN A 66 -14.53 -14.05 2.39
C GLN A 66 -13.69 -15.08 1.62
N ILE A 67 -12.63 -14.68 0.92
CA ILE A 67 -11.69 -15.59 0.24
C ILE A 67 -10.94 -16.42 1.28
N VAL A 68 -10.25 -15.76 2.23
CA VAL A 68 -9.48 -16.45 3.29
C VAL A 68 -10.40 -17.33 4.14
N GLN A 69 -11.59 -16.86 4.53
CA GLN A 69 -12.56 -17.66 5.29
C GLN A 69 -12.97 -18.93 4.52
N ARG A 70 -13.28 -18.83 3.22
CA ARG A 70 -13.64 -20.01 2.41
C ARG A 70 -12.49 -21.01 2.25
N LEU A 71 -11.25 -20.53 2.11
CA LEU A 71 -10.06 -21.37 1.98
C LEU A 71 -9.69 -22.08 3.30
N TYR A 72 -9.83 -21.39 4.45
CA TYR A 72 -9.25 -21.85 5.72
C TYR A 72 -10.26 -22.24 6.83
N LYS A 73 -11.58 -22.13 6.62
CA LYS A 73 -12.62 -22.50 7.62
C LYS A 73 -12.51 -23.89 8.26
N ASN A 74 -11.83 -24.84 7.61
CA ASN A 74 -11.67 -26.21 8.11
C ASN A 74 -10.39 -26.40 8.95
N TYR A 75 -9.54 -25.38 9.08
CA TYR A 75 -8.29 -25.44 9.85
C TYR A 75 -8.57 -25.01 11.29
N GLY A 76 -8.46 -25.94 12.24
CA GLY A 76 -8.71 -25.70 13.67
C GLY A 76 -7.57 -24.96 14.40
N SER A 77 -6.75 -24.17 13.70
CA SER A 77 -5.57 -23.52 14.25
C SER A 77 -5.72 -22.01 14.41
N LEU A 78 -5.04 -21.47 15.43
CA LEU A 78 -4.68 -20.06 15.51
C LEU A 78 -3.50 -19.79 14.57
N ALA A 79 -3.58 -18.70 13.82
CA ALA A 79 -2.51 -18.23 12.95
C ALA A 79 -2.28 -16.72 13.13
N TRP A 80 -1.01 -16.28 13.11
CA TRP A 80 -0.66 -14.87 13.01
C TRP A 80 -1.15 -14.26 11.70
N ILE A 81 -1.64 -13.02 11.79
CA ILE A 81 -1.98 -12.15 10.67
C ILE A 81 -1.24 -10.80 10.81
N GLY A 82 -1.24 -9.99 9.76
CA GLY A 82 -0.44 -8.77 9.65
C GLY A 82 -0.98 -7.58 10.44
N MET A 83 -1.48 -7.78 11.66
CA MET A 83 -2.04 -6.73 12.51
C MET A 83 -1.48 -6.76 13.93
N GLN A 84 -1.23 -5.58 14.47
CA GLN A 84 -0.78 -5.35 15.85
C GLN A 84 -1.59 -4.25 16.52
N ALA A 85 -1.74 -4.34 17.84
CA ALA A 85 -2.08 -3.21 18.69
C ALA A 85 -0.78 -2.46 19.06
N THR A 86 -0.65 -1.21 18.62
CA THR A 86 0.45 -0.29 18.97
C THR A 86 -0.10 0.91 19.72
N GLN A 87 0.73 1.66 20.47
CA GLN A 87 0.24 2.86 21.16
C GLN A 87 -0.27 3.87 20.12
N GLY A 88 -1.53 4.28 20.25
CA GLY A 88 -2.18 5.19 19.29
C GLY A 88 -1.63 6.60 19.35
N ASP A 89 -1.86 7.36 18.28
CA ASP A 89 -1.19 8.65 18.05
C ASP A 89 -1.53 9.72 19.12
N SER A 90 -2.70 9.58 19.77
CA SER A 90 -3.12 10.40 20.91
C SER A 90 -2.42 10.06 22.24
N GLY A 91 -1.64 8.99 22.27
CA GLY A 91 -0.98 8.46 23.46
C GLY A 91 -1.92 7.93 24.55
N LYS A 92 -3.25 7.92 24.36
CA LYS A 92 -4.25 7.52 25.38
C LYS A 92 -4.56 6.02 25.37
N TYR A 93 -4.87 5.48 24.19
CA TYR A 93 -5.30 4.10 23.96
C TYR A 93 -4.36 3.39 22.97
N TYR A 94 -4.50 2.08 22.88
CA TYR A 94 -3.89 1.30 21.79
C TYR A 94 -4.73 1.37 20.52
N GLU A 95 -4.08 1.52 19.37
CA GLU A 95 -4.68 1.44 18.04
C GLU A 95 -4.25 0.15 17.35
N TYR A 96 -5.21 -0.55 16.76
CA TYR A 96 -4.94 -1.67 15.88
C TYR A 96 -4.51 -1.14 14.50
N LYS A 97 -3.32 -1.55 14.05
CA LYS A 97 -2.73 -1.16 12.77
C LYS A 97 -2.27 -2.40 12.01
N TRP A 98 -2.60 -2.44 10.73
CA TRP A 98 -2.03 -3.38 9.77
C TRP A 98 -0.55 -3.03 9.50
N ILE A 99 0.25 -4.00 9.08
CA ILE A 99 1.69 -3.81 8.77
C ILE A 99 1.97 -2.83 7.62
N ASN A 100 0.97 -2.52 6.79
CA ASN A 100 1.05 -1.46 5.78
C ASN A 100 0.73 -0.05 6.34
N GLY A 101 0.55 0.08 7.66
CA GLY A 101 0.24 1.32 8.36
C GLY A 101 -1.25 1.69 8.43
N GLN A 102 -2.15 0.97 7.75
CA GLN A 102 -3.59 1.26 7.80
C GLN A 102 -4.17 0.92 9.18
N LYS A 103 -4.93 1.85 9.77
CA LYS A 103 -5.67 1.59 11.02
C LYS A 103 -6.83 0.62 10.76
N PHE A 104 -7.06 -0.31 11.68
CA PHE A 104 -8.21 -1.20 11.68
C PHE A 104 -9.35 -0.59 12.50
N ASP A 105 -10.56 -0.60 11.94
CA ASP A 105 -11.76 -0.10 12.62
C ASP A 105 -12.41 -1.19 13.49
N LEU A 106 -12.46 -0.95 14.81
CA LEU A 106 -13.13 -1.83 15.78
C LEU A 106 -14.66 -1.88 15.62
N ALA A 107 -15.26 -0.98 14.84
CA ALA A 107 -16.66 -1.02 14.45
C ALA A 107 -16.91 -1.77 13.12
N SER A 108 -15.86 -2.27 12.44
CA SER A 108 -15.98 -2.93 11.13
C SER A 108 -16.90 -4.18 11.19
N PRO A 109 -18.01 -4.21 10.43
CA PRO A 109 -18.98 -5.30 10.49
C PRO A 109 -18.44 -6.58 9.85
N GLY A 110 -18.66 -7.72 10.50
CA GLY A 110 -18.25 -9.05 10.03
C GLY A 110 -17.06 -9.67 10.78
N TRP A 111 -16.44 -8.93 11.70
CA TRP A 111 -15.38 -9.41 12.59
C TRP A 111 -15.89 -9.64 14.02
N SER A 112 -15.29 -10.59 14.74
CA SER A 112 -15.37 -10.57 16.20
C SER A 112 -14.71 -9.32 16.75
N ARG A 113 -15.39 -8.61 17.66
CA ARG A 113 -14.82 -7.42 18.31
C ARG A 113 -13.56 -7.79 19.09
N LEU A 114 -12.42 -7.26 18.64
CA LEU A 114 -11.21 -7.18 19.45
C LEU A 114 -11.46 -6.27 20.66
N PRO A 115 -10.83 -6.54 21.83
CA PRO A 115 -10.98 -5.70 23.01
C PRO A 115 -10.36 -4.31 22.79
N GLU A 116 -10.96 -3.28 23.36
CA GLU A 116 -10.29 -1.99 23.51
C GLU A 116 -9.18 -2.14 24.55
N LEU A 117 -7.93 -1.96 24.13
CA LEU A 117 -6.77 -2.14 24.98
C LEU A 117 -6.37 -0.82 25.65
N ALA A 118 -6.47 -0.81 26.98
CA ALA A 118 -5.89 0.23 27.83
C ALA A 118 -4.35 0.23 27.75
N LYS A 119 -3.72 1.23 28.37
CA LYS A 119 -2.25 1.31 28.45
C LYS A 119 -1.65 0.04 29.08
N GLY A 120 -0.59 -0.45 28.44
CA GLY A 120 0.04 -1.75 28.71
C GLY A 120 1.14 -2.01 27.69
N ALA A 121 1.50 -3.28 27.47
CA ALA A 121 2.45 -3.70 26.45
C ALA A 121 1.81 -3.89 25.07
N GLN A 122 2.63 -3.85 24.02
CA GLN A 122 2.24 -4.17 22.64
C GLN A 122 1.59 -5.56 22.56
N LYS A 123 0.58 -5.70 21.70
CA LYS A 123 -0.09 -6.98 21.43
C LYS A 123 -0.14 -7.24 19.94
N CYS A 124 -0.03 -8.50 19.57
CA CYS A 124 -0.12 -8.94 18.19
C CYS A 124 -1.44 -9.69 17.98
N VAL A 125 -1.99 -9.66 16.76
CA VAL A 125 -3.31 -10.25 16.49
C VAL A 125 -3.19 -11.60 15.78
N SER A 126 -3.84 -12.61 16.35
CA SER A 126 -4.05 -13.91 15.74
C SER A 126 -5.49 -14.05 15.23
N LEU A 127 -5.68 -14.96 14.26
CA LEU A 127 -6.98 -15.33 13.71
C LEU A 127 -7.23 -16.81 13.96
N PHE A 128 -8.35 -17.14 14.59
CA PHE A 128 -8.84 -18.52 14.72
C PHE A 128 -9.59 -18.89 13.44
N LEU A 129 -8.92 -19.64 12.56
CA LEU A 129 -9.37 -19.85 11.18
C LEU A 129 -10.75 -20.55 11.08
N SER A 130 -11.03 -21.52 11.95
CA SER A 130 -12.32 -22.24 11.97
C SER A 130 -13.48 -21.47 12.62
N HIS A 131 -13.19 -20.49 13.47
CA HIS A 131 -14.21 -19.69 14.18
C HIS A 131 -14.36 -18.26 13.64
N TRP A 132 -13.47 -17.85 12.72
CA TRP A 132 -13.36 -16.50 12.18
C TRP A 132 -13.20 -15.40 13.25
N GLN A 133 -12.51 -15.73 14.33
CA GLN A 133 -12.36 -14.87 15.50
C GLN A 133 -10.96 -14.25 15.55
N LEU A 134 -10.89 -12.93 15.69
CA LEU A 134 -9.66 -12.18 15.97
C LEU A 134 -9.37 -12.19 17.48
N LEU A 135 -8.10 -12.40 17.86
CA LEU A 135 -7.65 -12.51 19.25
C LEU A 135 -6.36 -11.72 19.49
N THR A 136 -6.16 -11.21 20.71
CA THR A 136 -4.96 -10.43 21.10
C THR A 136 -4.00 -11.28 21.92
N GLU A 137 -2.77 -11.39 21.44
CA GLU A 137 -1.74 -12.30 21.97
C GLU A 137 -0.48 -11.53 22.36
N SER A 138 0.42 -12.13 23.15
CA SER A 138 1.79 -11.59 23.26
C SER A 138 2.49 -11.78 21.92
N CYS A 139 3.24 -10.78 21.44
CA CYS A 139 3.94 -10.89 20.16
C CYS A 139 4.99 -12.01 20.14
N ASP A 140 5.45 -12.41 21.32
CA ASP A 140 6.42 -13.46 21.61
C ASP A 140 5.76 -14.85 21.79
N SER A 141 4.43 -14.95 21.61
CA SER A 141 3.70 -16.23 21.52
C SER A 141 4.08 -16.95 20.21
N LYS A 142 4.37 -18.26 20.27
CA LYS A 142 4.77 -19.03 19.09
C LYS A 142 3.58 -19.75 18.43
N LEU A 143 3.04 -19.13 17.38
CA LEU A 143 1.87 -19.59 16.64
C LEU A 143 2.21 -19.98 15.19
N ASN A 144 1.29 -20.70 14.54
CA ASN A 144 1.28 -20.79 13.08
C ASN A 144 1.13 -19.40 12.48
N TYR A 145 1.34 -19.24 11.18
CA TYR A 145 1.17 -17.95 10.52
C TYR A 145 0.67 -18.08 9.09
N LEU A 146 -0.08 -17.07 8.64
CA LEU A 146 -0.68 -17.04 7.31
C LEU A 146 -0.02 -15.92 6.50
N CYS A 147 0.76 -16.29 5.50
CA CYS A 147 1.39 -15.34 4.58
C CYS A 147 0.48 -15.04 3.40
N HIS A 148 0.54 -13.80 2.94
CA HIS A 148 -0.15 -13.28 1.76
C HIS A 148 0.84 -12.59 0.83
N ARG A 149 0.67 -12.76 -0.48
CA ARG A 149 1.32 -11.97 -1.52
C ARG A 149 0.27 -11.59 -2.58
N ALA A 150 0.42 -10.41 -3.17
CA ALA A 150 -0.44 -9.90 -4.24
C ALA A 150 0.40 -9.54 -5.48
N SER A 151 -0.12 -9.84 -6.67
CA SER A 151 0.43 -9.41 -7.95
C SER A 151 -0.68 -8.78 -8.79
N ILE A 152 -0.43 -7.59 -9.34
CA ILE A 152 -1.35 -6.96 -10.28
C ILE A 152 -1.01 -7.47 -11.68
N THR A 153 -2.01 -8.02 -12.36
CA THR A 153 -1.91 -8.48 -13.76
C THR A 153 -1.95 -7.28 -14.68
N THR A 154 -0.79 -6.76 -15.09
CA THR A 154 -0.72 -5.71 -16.11
C THR A 154 -1.04 -6.30 -17.48
N LEU A 155 -2.29 -6.12 -17.93
CA LEU A 155 -2.71 -6.52 -19.27
C LEU A 155 -1.81 -5.84 -20.33
N PRO A 156 -1.27 -6.59 -21.32
CA PRO A 156 -0.39 -6.03 -22.35
C PRO A 156 -1.19 -5.28 -23.43
N TYR A 157 -1.84 -4.18 -23.05
CA TYR A 157 -2.52 -3.25 -23.97
C TYR A 157 -2.53 -1.83 -23.37
N ALA A 158 -1.89 -0.81 -23.95
CA ALA A 158 -1.04 -0.81 -25.15
C ALA A 158 0.17 0.12 -24.95
N THR A 159 1.23 -0.10 -25.73
CA THR A 159 2.39 0.80 -25.77
C THR A 159 1.99 2.16 -26.33
N SER A 160 1.97 3.18 -25.45
CA SER A 160 1.93 4.58 -25.88
C SER A 160 3.29 4.95 -26.48
N THR A 161 3.39 4.88 -27.80
CA THR A 161 4.62 5.21 -28.53
C THR A 161 4.83 6.73 -28.60
N GLN A 162 5.39 7.31 -27.55
CA GLN A 162 6.16 8.56 -27.67
C GLN A 162 7.64 8.23 -27.52
N GLY A 163 8.38 8.38 -28.63
CA GLY A 163 9.82 8.21 -28.67
C GLY A 163 10.58 9.39 -28.04
N PRO A 164 11.92 9.28 -27.90
CA PRO A 164 12.73 10.35 -27.34
C PRO A 164 12.77 11.57 -28.26
N ASN A 165 12.28 12.71 -27.77
CA ASN A 165 12.34 14.00 -28.47
C ASN A 165 13.76 14.59 -28.43
N THR A 166 14.64 14.11 -29.32
CA THR A 166 15.99 14.69 -29.50
C THR A 166 16.33 14.84 -30.97
N ALA A 167 15.92 15.96 -31.57
CA ALA A 167 16.40 16.40 -32.88
C ALA A 167 16.54 17.92 -32.88
N ALA A 168 17.78 18.41 -32.90
CA ALA A 168 18.08 19.82 -33.12
C ALA A 168 18.20 20.09 -34.62
N ILE A 169 17.62 21.20 -35.09
CA ILE A 169 17.90 21.79 -36.41
C ILE A 169 18.14 23.28 -36.19
N THR A 170 19.10 23.84 -36.91
CA THR A 170 19.65 25.20 -36.73
C THR A 170 19.56 25.97 -38.05
N THR A 171 19.84 27.29 -38.02
CA THR A 171 19.86 28.27 -39.12
C THR A 171 18.47 28.64 -39.70
N ASP A 172 17.99 29.90 -39.70
CA ASP A 172 18.54 31.23 -40.10
C ASP A 172 18.36 31.48 -41.62
N SER A 173 17.90 32.64 -42.14
CA SER A 173 17.90 34.03 -41.63
C SER A 173 16.78 34.94 -42.20
N THR A 174 16.63 36.17 -41.65
CA THR A 174 15.92 37.38 -42.21
C THR A 174 14.37 37.32 -42.38
N GLU A 175 13.54 38.37 -42.23
CA GLU A 175 13.56 39.75 -41.67
C GLU A 175 12.10 40.33 -41.72
N VAL A 176 11.63 41.47 -41.17
CA VAL A 176 12.10 42.59 -40.30
C VAL A 176 10.88 43.13 -39.46
N ASN A 177 11.08 44.19 -38.66
CA ASN A 177 10.12 45.25 -38.22
C ASN A 177 9.23 45.06 -36.97
N GLY A 178 9.18 46.11 -36.12
CA GLY A 178 8.16 46.35 -35.08
C GLY A 178 8.53 45.88 -33.65
N ALA A 179 9.62 46.34 -33.02
CA ALA A 179 9.82 47.66 -32.40
C ALA A 179 9.09 47.90 -31.04
N ALA A 180 9.86 48.31 -30.02
CA ALA A 180 9.47 48.87 -28.72
C ALA A 180 8.62 48.01 -27.76
N GLY A 181 9.30 47.29 -26.85
CA GLY A 181 8.76 46.93 -25.53
C GLY A 181 9.23 47.90 -24.44
N LEU A 182 8.49 48.01 -23.33
CA LEU A 182 8.91 48.70 -22.10
C LEU A 182 8.69 47.81 -20.87
N SER A 183 9.53 48.00 -19.84
CA SER A 183 9.81 46.99 -18.81
C SER A 183 8.95 47.10 -17.55
N LEU A 184 8.82 45.97 -16.84
CA LEU A 184 7.99 45.71 -15.64
C LEU A 184 8.35 46.54 -14.38
N TYR A 185 9.31 47.46 -14.45
CA TYR A 185 9.87 48.17 -13.29
C TYR A 185 9.00 49.31 -12.72
N THR A 186 7.86 49.65 -13.34
CA THR A 186 7.05 50.83 -12.97
C THR A 186 5.86 50.54 -12.07
N LEU A 187 5.51 49.28 -11.80
CA LEU A 187 4.32 48.93 -11.00
C LEU A 187 4.57 48.78 -9.49
N LEU A 188 5.83 48.67 -9.05
CA LEU A 188 6.15 48.50 -7.61
C LEU A 188 6.08 49.80 -6.79
N SER A 189 5.98 50.97 -7.43
CA SER A 189 6.02 52.29 -6.77
C SER A 189 4.64 52.91 -6.51
N ILE A 190 3.57 52.42 -7.15
CA ILE A 190 2.22 52.97 -7.00
C ILE A 190 1.52 52.39 -5.75
N GLY A 191 1.86 51.16 -5.36
CA GLY A 191 1.21 50.47 -4.23
C GLY A 191 1.50 51.04 -2.83
N LEU A 192 2.55 51.86 -2.66
CA LEU A 192 2.97 52.38 -1.34
C LEU A 192 2.46 53.79 -1.02
N ALA A 193 1.81 54.47 -1.96
CA ALA A 193 1.44 55.88 -1.85
C ALA A 193 0.00 56.16 -1.35
N LEU A 194 -0.84 55.13 -1.21
CA LEU A 194 -2.28 55.29 -0.94
C LEU A 194 -2.76 54.81 0.44
N PHE A 195 -1.90 54.26 1.29
CA PHE A 195 -2.29 53.78 2.64
C PHE A 195 -1.90 54.72 3.80
N THR A 196 -1.15 55.79 3.53
CA THR A 196 -0.74 56.78 4.53
C THR A 196 -1.63 58.03 4.60
N MET A 197 -2.61 58.16 3.69
CA MET A 197 -3.60 59.26 3.69
C MET A 197 -4.97 58.85 4.25
N GLY A 198 -5.05 57.72 4.96
CA GLY A 198 -6.26 57.25 5.64
C GLY A 198 -6.44 57.73 7.10
N LEU A 199 -5.44 58.43 7.67
CA LEU A 199 -5.52 59.04 9.00
C LEU A 199 -5.07 60.51 8.94
N LEU A 200 -6.01 61.43 8.64
CA LEU A 200 -6.03 62.83 9.12
C LEU A 200 -7.22 63.60 8.49
N GLY A 201 -8.27 63.87 9.29
CA GLY A 201 -9.48 64.59 8.85
C GLY A 201 -10.51 63.71 8.12
N ILE A 202 -11.78 64.10 7.99
CA ILE A 202 -12.40 65.41 8.31
C ILE A 202 -13.76 65.22 9.01
N HIS A 203 -13.92 65.97 10.12
CA HIS A 203 -15.13 66.33 10.88
C HIS A 203 -16.00 65.26 11.58
#